data_AF-A0A5C6U0L0-F1
#
_entry.id   AF-A0A5C6U0L0-F1
#
_cell.length_a   1.000
_cell.length_b   1.000
_cell.length_c   1.000
_cell.angle_alpha   90.00
_cell.angle_beta   90.00
_cell.angle_gamma   90.00
#
_symmetry.space_group_name_H-M   'P 1'
#
loop_
_entity.id
_entity.type
_entity.pdbx_description
1 polymer ?
#
loop_
_entity_poly.entity_id
_entity_poly.type
_entity_poly.pdbx_seq_one_letter_code
_entity_poly.pdbx_strand_id
1 'polypeptide(L)'
;MDLRDAIEPLAEGVSYLAARGLPIRHVDATGSTAPFLTALTDAAPRAEVILVHAPANELCRLFARSAELARRSGDEAALVRPLLLADDRPASVTHAYAALKLLTQRAGLVVHDLLLGAAPNSPRAERIAIQLATCADDFLGAVLRDWVRIDPATDPSEAPSEGLRRWVREALRLDAQPSAPASLAAPYYVDRPQRAAEARRVMN
;
A
#
# COMPACT_ATOMS: atom_id res chain seq x y z
N MET A 1 -18.04 -15.52 15.17
CA MET A 1 -18.21 -14.97 13.82
C MET A 1 -17.28 -15.76 12.94
N ASP A 2 -17.84 -16.45 11.95
CA ASP A 2 -17.05 -17.16 10.95
C ASP A 2 -16.33 -16.12 10.08
N LEU A 3 -15.13 -16.42 9.61
CA LEU A 3 -14.38 -15.54 8.70
C LEU A 3 -15.18 -15.28 7.42
N ARG A 4 -15.94 -16.27 6.95
CA ARG A 4 -16.83 -16.15 5.79
C ARG A 4 -17.90 -15.07 5.99
N ASP A 5 -18.43 -14.90 7.20
CA ASP A 5 -19.45 -13.89 7.51
C ASP A 5 -18.87 -12.46 7.49
N ALA A 6 -17.55 -12.32 7.64
CA ALA A 6 -16.86 -11.02 7.63
C ALA A 6 -16.41 -10.58 6.23
N ILE A 7 -16.54 -11.47 5.22
CA ILE A 7 -16.17 -11.19 3.83
C ILE A 7 -17.41 -10.73 3.08
N GLU A 8 -17.36 -9.50 2.60
CA GLU A 8 -18.41 -8.87 1.81
C GLU A 8 -18.10 -8.98 0.31
N PRO A 9 -18.93 -9.65 -0.50
CA PRO A 9 -18.77 -9.63 -1.95
C PRO A 9 -19.07 -8.23 -2.51
N LEU A 10 -18.16 -7.67 -3.31
CA LEU A 10 -18.34 -6.36 -3.95
C LEU A 10 -18.71 -6.48 -5.44
N ALA A 11 -18.08 -7.43 -6.14
CA ALA A 11 -18.31 -7.71 -7.55
C ALA A 11 -17.91 -9.17 -7.86
N GLU A 12 -18.12 -9.62 -9.10
CA GLU A 12 -17.59 -10.92 -9.54
C GLU A 12 -16.07 -10.96 -9.33
N GLY A 13 -15.60 -11.98 -8.62
CA GLY A 13 -14.18 -12.15 -8.28
C GLY A 13 -13.62 -11.17 -7.24
N VAL A 14 -14.37 -10.16 -6.77
CA VAL A 14 -13.86 -9.14 -5.84
C VAL A 14 -14.64 -9.15 -4.53
N SER A 15 -13.92 -9.27 -3.42
CA SER A 15 -14.49 -9.22 -2.07
C SER A 15 -13.76 -8.24 -1.17
N TYR A 16 -14.40 -7.82 -0.09
CA TYR A 16 -13.90 -6.91 0.92
C TYR A 16 -13.91 -7.56 2.30
N LEU A 17 -12.89 -7.27 3.10
CA LEU A 17 -12.77 -7.74 4.47
C LEU A 17 -12.41 -6.58 5.40
N ALA A 18 -13.36 -6.19 6.25
CA ALA A 18 -13.10 -5.30 7.36
C ALA A 18 -12.35 -6.05 8.49
N ALA A 19 -11.03 -6.08 8.42
CA ALA A 19 -10.20 -6.92 9.27
C ALA A 19 -9.88 -6.35 10.67
N ARG A 20 -10.61 -5.32 11.12
CA ARG A 20 -10.41 -4.72 12.44
C ARG A 20 -10.67 -5.74 13.54
N GLY A 21 -9.67 -5.98 14.39
CA GLY A 21 -9.79 -6.93 15.50
C GLY A 21 -9.87 -8.41 15.08
N LEU A 22 -9.67 -8.74 13.79
CA LEU A 22 -9.49 -10.13 13.35
C LEU A 22 -8.17 -10.75 13.82
N PRO A 23 -7.02 -10.04 13.87
CA PRO A 23 -5.74 -10.69 14.15
C PRO A 23 -5.71 -11.40 15.51
N ILE A 24 -6.32 -10.83 16.54
CA ILE A 24 -6.37 -11.45 17.88
C ILE A 24 -7.14 -12.77 17.90
N ARG A 25 -8.01 -13.02 16.92
CA ARG A 25 -8.81 -14.26 16.81
C ARG A 25 -8.11 -15.34 15.98
N HIS A 26 -7.14 -14.96 15.14
CA HIS A 26 -6.44 -15.84 14.21
C HIS A 26 -4.93 -15.92 14.49
N VAL A 27 -4.50 -15.45 15.65
CA VAL A 27 -3.13 -15.56 16.12
C VAL A 27 -2.92 -16.89 16.84
N ASP A 28 -1.88 -17.62 16.47
CA ASP A 28 -1.49 -18.85 17.16
C ASP A 28 -0.67 -18.57 18.44
N ALA A 29 -0.31 -19.64 19.16
CA ALA A 29 0.47 -19.54 20.40
C ALA A 29 1.89 -18.93 20.21
N THR A 30 2.38 -18.83 18.98
CA THR A 30 3.66 -18.20 18.64
C THR A 30 3.51 -16.73 18.25
N GLY A 31 2.29 -16.19 18.24
CA GLY A 31 2.01 -14.84 17.78
C GLY A 31 1.86 -14.75 16.26
N SER A 32 1.79 -15.88 15.55
CA SER A 32 1.73 -15.92 14.09
C SER A 32 0.29 -15.96 13.58
N THR A 33 0.07 -15.25 12.48
CA THR A 33 -1.19 -15.21 11.72
C THR A 33 -1.07 -15.99 10.42
N ALA A 34 -0.02 -16.81 10.22
CA ALA A 34 0.15 -17.59 8.99
C ALA A 34 -1.10 -18.42 8.59
N PRO A 35 -1.85 -19.04 9.52
CA PRO A 35 -3.09 -19.75 9.18
C PRO A 35 -4.20 -18.85 8.62
N PHE A 36 -4.15 -17.54 8.89
CA PHE A 36 -5.16 -16.60 8.45
C PHE A 36 -5.25 -16.51 6.92
N LEU A 37 -4.11 -16.51 6.21
CA LEU A 37 -4.13 -16.43 4.74
C LEU A 37 -4.78 -17.68 4.12
N THR A 38 -4.46 -18.86 4.65
CA THR A 38 -5.12 -20.10 4.23
C THR A 38 -6.61 -20.06 4.55
N ALA A 39 -6.98 -19.62 5.75
CA ALA A 39 -8.38 -19.49 6.14
C ALA A 39 -9.15 -18.49 5.25
N LEU A 40 -8.51 -17.43 4.76
CA LEU A 40 -9.12 -16.50 3.80
C LEU A 40 -9.42 -17.18 2.47
N THR A 41 -8.47 -17.94 1.93
CA THR A 41 -8.67 -18.69 0.68
C THR A 41 -9.82 -19.69 0.81
N ASP A 42 -9.93 -20.38 1.95
CA ASP A 42 -11.01 -21.33 2.21
C ASP A 42 -12.37 -20.62 2.41
N ALA A 43 -12.37 -19.44 3.02
CA ALA A 43 -13.58 -18.65 3.28
C ALA A 43 -14.13 -18.01 2.00
N ALA A 44 -13.28 -17.63 1.05
CA ALA A 44 -13.68 -16.98 -0.20
C ALA A 44 -13.04 -17.63 -1.44
N PRO A 45 -13.36 -18.90 -1.76
CA PRO A 45 -12.70 -19.65 -2.83
C PRO A 45 -13.02 -19.15 -4.25
N ARG A 46 -13.99 -18.24 -4.38
CA ARG A 46 -14.35 -17.59 -5.66
C ARG A 46 -13.77 -16.18 -5.80
N ALA A 47 -13.10 -15.67 -4.76
CA ALA A 47 -12.48 -14.35 -4.83
C ALA A 47 -11.15 -14.46 -5.55
N GLU A 48 -10.99 -13.67 -6.60
CA GLU A 48 -9.71 -13.41 -7.27
C GLU A 48 -8.95 -12.32 -6.52
N VAL A 49 -9.68 -11.36 -5.94
CA VAL A 49 -9.14 -10.24 -5.16
C VAL A 49 -9.91 -10.08 -3.86
N ILE A 50 -9.19 -9.98 -2.74
CA ILE A 50 -9.75 -9.60 -1.44
C ILE A 50 -9.11 -8.29 -0.98
N LEU A 51 -9.92 -7.24 -0.86
CA LEU A 51 -9.51 -5.97 -0.27
C LEU A 51 -9.56 -6.07 1.26
N VAL A 52 -8.39 -6.09 1.89
CA VAL A 52 -8.29 -6.18 3.36
C VAL A 52 -8.10 -4.78 3.94
N HIS A 53 -9.08 -4.31 4.71
CA HIS A 53 -9.04 -3.00 5.34
C HIS A 53 -8.99 -3.10 6.87
N ALA A 54 -7.94 -2.56 7.46
CA ALA A 54 -7.77 -2.46 8.91
C ALA A 54 -6.75 -1.37 9.28
N PRO A 55 -6.70 -0.96 10.56
CA PRO A 55 -5.60 -0.14 11.07
C PRO A 55 -4.22 -0.79 10.85
N ALA A 56 -3.19 0.03 10.66
CA ALA A 56 -1.84 -0.44 10.31
C ALA A 56 -1.25 -1.47 11.27
N ASN A 57 -1.53 -1.36 12.57
CA ASN A 57 -1.07 -2.32 13.58
C ASN A 57 -1.67 -3.72 13.39
N GLU A 58 -2.93 -3.80 12.94
CA GLU A 58 -3.59 -5.07 12.64
C GLU A 58 -3.03 -5.65 11.34
N LEU A 59 -2.87 -4.83 10.30
CA LEU A 59 -2.25 -5.24 9.04
C LEU A 59 -0.81 -5.73 9.24
N CYS A 60 -0.04 -5.08 10.12
CA CYS A 60 1.30 -5.57 10.48
C CYS A 60 1.24 -7.00 11.01
N ARG A 61 0.28 -7.30 11.89
CA ARG A 61 0.14 -8.66 12.45
C ARG A 61 -0.27 -9.67 11.39
N LEU A 62 -1.16 -9.31 10.47
CA LEU A 62 -1.65 -10.20 9.42
C LEU A 62 -0.58 -10.49 8.34
N PHE A 63 0.25 -9.50 8.02
CA PHE A 63 1.11 -9.54 6.83
C PHE A 63 2.61 -9.41 7.10
N ALA A 64 3.08 -9.37 8.35
CA ALA A 64 4.51 -9.24 8.69
C ALA A 64 5.44 -10.29 8.04
N ARG A 65 4.89 -11.44 7.65
CA ARG A 65 5.66 -12.52 7.02
C ARG A 65 5.37 -12.70 5.54
N SER A 66 4.65 -11.78 4.89
CA SER A 66 4.31 -11.90 3.46
C SER A 66 5.56 -12.05 2.58
N ALA A 67 6.62 -11.28 2.87
CA ALA A 67 7.91 -11.39 2.17
C ALA A 67 8.64 -12.73 2.42
N GLU A 68 8.48 -13.34 3.59
CA GLU A 68 8.98 -14.69 3.83
C GLU A 68 8.12 -15.72 3.08
N LEU A 69 6.80 -15.59 3.11
CA LEU A 69 5.86 -16.50 2.46
C LEU A 69 6.05 -16.52 0.95
N ALA A 70 6.21 -15.36 0.32
CA ALA A 70 6.51 -15.23 -1.10
C ALA A 70 7.84 -15.90 -1.47
N ARG A 71 8.89 -15.69 -0.67
CA ARG A 71 10.19 -16.36 -0.89
C ARG A 71 10.11 -17.87 -0.76
N ARG A 72 9.32 -18.39 0.20
CA ARG A 72 9.18 -19.83 0.43
C ARG A 72 8.30 -20.52 -0.61
N SER A 73 7.27 -19.83 -1.11
CA SER A 73 6.38 -20.34 -2.16
C SER A 73 6.97 -20.18 -3.57
N GLY A 74 7.94 -19.28 -3.75
CA GLY A 74 8.42 -18.87 -5.08
C GLY A 74 7.39 -18.02 -5.84
N ASP A 75 6.28 -17.67 -5.20
CA ASP A 75 5.20 -16.89 -5.79
C ASP A 75 5.35 -15.43 -5.37
N GLU A 76 5.85 -14.60 -6.29
CA GLU A 76 5.92 -13.16 -6.08
C GLU A 76 4.53 -12.50 -5.97
N ALA A 77 3.43 -13.18 -6.35
CA ALA A 77 2.07 -12.69 -6.13
C ALA A 77 1.67 -12.74 -4.65
N ALA A 78 2.34 -13.54 -3.82
CA ALA A 78 2.15 -13.56 -2.38
C ALA A 78 2.72 -12.31 -1.66
N LEU A 79 3.45 -11.44 -2.37
CA LEU A 79 3.91 -10.15 -1.83
C LEU A 79 2.75 -9.16 -1.79
N VAL A 80 2.30 -8.85 -0.58
CA VAL A 80 1.28 -7.82 -0.35
C VAL A 80 1.93 -6.44 -0.43
N ARG A 81 1.36 -5.54 -1.23
CA ARG A 81 1.73 -4.12 -1.27
C ARG A 81 0.63 -3.29 -0.59
N PRO A 82 0.89 -2.65 0.55
CA PRO A 82 -0.12 -1.83 1.22
C PRO A 82 -0.51 -0.61 0.39
N LEU A 83 -1.81 -0.36 0.31
CA LEU A 83 -2.38 0.89 -0.17
C LEU A 83 -2.68 1.80 1.04
N LEU A 84 -1.97 2.92 1.13
CA LEU A 84 -2.23 3.95 2.13
C LEU A 84 -3.43 4.80 1.69
N LEU A 85 -4.31 5.11 2.64
CA LEU A 85 -5.42 6.03 2.42
C LEU A 85 -5.14 7.35 3.15
N ALA A 86 -5.30 8.46 2.46
CA ALA A 86 -5.28 9.79 3.08
C ALA A 86 -6.25 10.74 2.36
N ASP A 87 -6.61 11.84 3.00
CA ASP A 87 -7.13 13.02 2.32
C ASP A 87 -6.19 14.22 2.47
N ASP A 88 -6.56 15.36 1.89
CA ASP A 88 -5.71 16.56 1.88
C ASP A 88 -5.69 17.37 3.20
N ARG A 89 -6.32 16.86 4.27
CA ARG A 89 -6.24 17.42 5.62
C ARG A 89 -4.94 16.97 6.30
N PRO A 90 -4.21 17.89 6.98
CA PRO A 90 -2.94 17.57 7.63
C PRO A 90 -2.98 16.35 8.56
N ALA A 91 -4.05 16.21 9.36
CA ALA A 91 -4.21 15.09 10.28
C ALA A 91 -4.29 13.73 9.54
N SER A 92 -4.95 13.70 8.38
CA SER A 92 -5.03 12.48 7.57
C SER A 92 -3.67 12.10 7.01
N VAL A 93 -2.88 13.07 6.55
CA VAL A 93 -1.51 12.86 6.06
C VAL A 93 -0.60 12.34 7.17
N THR A 94 -0.70 12.90 8.38
CA THR A 94 0.04 12.42 9.55
C THR A 94 -0.30 10.97 9.88
N HIS A 95 -1.58 10.59 9.84
CA HIS A 95 -2.00 9.20 10.06
C HIS A 95 -1.48 8.25 8.97
N ALA A 96 -1.51 8.65 7.70
CA ALA A 96 -0.96 7.87 6.60
C ALA A 96 0.56 7.66 6.75
N TYR A 97 1.30 8.69 7.14
CA TYR A 97 2.73 8.57 7.45
C TYR A 97 3.00 7.65 8.66
N ALA A 98 2.18 7.73 9.71
CA ALA A 98 2.29 6.83 10.86
C ALA A 98 2.03 5.37 10.46
N ALA A 99 1.04 5.13 9.59
CA ALA A 99 0.76 3.81 9.04
C ALA A 99 1.93 3.29 8.19
N LEU A 100 2.44 4.11 7.27
CA LEU A 100 3.64 3.84 6.46
C LEU A 100 4.83 3.42 7.34
N LYS A 101 5.12 4.21 8.38
CA LYS A 101 6.19 3.91 9.35
C LYS A 101 5.97 2.58 10.04
N LEU A 102 4.76 2.29 10.51
CA LEU A 102 4.46 1.03 11.19
C LEU A 102 4.61 -0.18 10.26
N LEU A 103 4.03 -0.11 9.06
CA LEU A 103 4.09 -1.19 8.06
C LEU A 103 5.54 -1.47 7.62
N THR A 104 6.32 -0.41 7.42
CA THR A 104 7.75 -0.54 7.11
C THR A 104 8.52 -1.19 8.26
N GLN A 105 8.44 -0.60 9.46
CA GLN A 105 9.32 -0.97 10.57
C GLN A 105 8.92 -2.26 11.27
N ARG A 106 7.63 -2.65 11.25
CA ARG A 106 7.13 -3.83 11.95
C ARG A 106 6.78 -4.99 11.04
N ALA A 107 6.37 -4.72 9.79
CA ALA A 107 5.98 -5.76 8.85
C ALA A 107 6.99 -5.95 7.71
N GLY A 108 8.03 -5.11 7.61
CA GLY A 108 9.02 -5.18 6.54
C GLY A 108 8.43 -4.89 5.15
N LEU A 109 7.22 -4.33 5.09
CA LEU A 109 6.58 -3.93 3.84
C LEU A 109 7.17 -2.58 3.47
N VAL A 110 8.10 -2.56 2.53
CA VAL A 110 8.87 -1.34 2.19
C VAL A 110 8.32 -0.60 0.98
N VAL A 111 7.46 -1.23 0.17
CA VAL A 111 6.85 -0.61 -1.02
C VAL A 111 5.37 -0.37 -0.75
N HIS A 112 4.93 0.87 -0.95
CA HIS A 112 3.56 1.30 -0.68
C HIS A 112 3.01 2.09 -1.88
N ASP A 113 1.71 2.06 -2.06
CA ASP A 113 0.98 2.98 -2.94
C ASP A 113 0.12 3.92 -2.08
N LEU A 114 -0.33 5.06 -2.63
CA LEU A 114 -1.20 6.02 -1.95
C LEU A 114 -2.48 6.29 -2.76
N LEU A 115 -3.63 6.17 -2.10
CA LEU A 115 -4.91 6.71 -2.56
C LEU A 115 -5.19 8.00 -1.78
N LEU A 116 -5.22 9.13 -2.49
CA LEU A 116 -5.40 10.45 -1.89
C LEU A 116 -6.78 11.02 -2.24
N GLY A 117 -7.65 11.14 -1.25
CA GLY A 117 -8.93 11.82 -1.33
C GLY A 117 -8.75 13.33 -1.40
N ALA A 118 -9.00 13.94 -2.55
CA ALA A 118 -8.91 15.38 -2.72
C ALA A 118 -9.74 15.85 -3.91
N ALA A 119 -10.25 17.08 -3.85
CA ALA A 119 -10.99 17.68 -4.96
C ALA A 119 -10.18 17.68 -6.28
N PRO A 120 -10.84 17.69 -7.46
CA PRO A 120 -10.18 17.52 -8.77
C PRO A 120 -9.13 18.58 -9.11
N ASN A 121 -9.16 19.72 -8.44
CA ASN A 121 -8.20 20.81 -8.60
C ASN A 121 -7.45 21.13 -7.29
N SER A 122 -7.44 20.21 -6.31
CA SER A 122 -6.76 20.45 -5.04
C SER A 122 -5.27 20.76 -5.28
N PRO A 123 -4.79 21.95 -4.90
CA PRO A 123 -3.41 22.35 -5.14
C PRO A 123 -2.42 21.62 -4.23
N ARG A 124 -2.91 20.87 -3.25
CA ARG A 124 -2.12 20.18 -2.22
C ARG A 124 -1.83 18.73 -2.56
N ALA A 125 -2.62 18.11 -3.43
CA ALA A 125 -2.61 16.66 -3.64
C ALA A 125 -1.20 16.15 -4.03
N GLU A 126 -0.62 16.73 -5.06
CA GLU A 126 0.72 16.37 -5.54
C GLU A 126 1.80 16.67 -4.49
N ARG A 127 1.72 17.83 -3.81
CA ARG A 127 2.67 18.19 -2.75
C ARG A 127 2.65 17.20 -1.58
N ILE A 128 1.47 16.70 -1.20
CA ILE A 128 1.31 15.69 -0.15
C ILE A 128 1.96 14.38 -0.59
N ALA A 129 1.70 13.93 -1.83
CA ALA A 129 2.29 12.71 -2.36
C ALA A 129 3.83 12.79 -2.41
N ILE A 130 4.38 13.89 -2.93
CA ILE A 130 5.83 14.14 -2.95
C ILE A 130 6.39 14.15 -1.53
N GLN A 131 5.76 14.88 -0.61
CA GLN A 131 6.23 14.95 0.78
C GLN A 131 6.25 13.56 1.44
N LEU A 132 5.19 12.76 1.26
CA LEU A 132 5.14 11.39 1.78
C LEU A 132 6.23 10.51 1.15
N ALA A 133 6.44 10.60 -0.16
CA ALA A 133 7.49 9.86 -0.85
C ALA A 133 8.89 10.22 -0.33
N THR A 134 9.19 11.52 -0.22
CA THR A 134 10.47 12.01 0.33
C THR A 134 10.66 11.55 1.78
N CYS A 135 9.63 11.66 2.63
CA CYS A 135 9.73 11.19 4.00
C CYS A 135 9.85 9.66 4.12
N ALA A 136 9.31 8.89 3.17
CA ALA A 136 9.47 7.44 3.12
C ALA A 136 10.94 7.08 2.84
N ASP A 137 11.52 7.72 1.82
CA ASP A 137 12.89 7.45 1.38
C ASP A 137 13.92 7.92 2.42
N ASP A 138 13.85 9.20 2.81
CA ASP A 138 14.84 9.84 3.69
C ASP A 138 14.89 9.23 5.11
N PHE A 139 13.75 8.78 5.64
CA PHE A 139 13.64 8.39 7.05
C PHE A 139 13.33 6.92 7.31
N LEU A 140 12.75 6.21 6.33
CA LEU A 140 12.26 4.85 6.54
C LEU A 140 12.95 3.83 5.64
N GLY A 141 13.69 4.26 4.61
CA GLY A 141 14.19 3.36 3.56
C GLY A 141 13.04 2.66 2.82
N ALA A 142 11.89 3.32 2.76
CA ALA A 142 10.67 2.83 2.12
C ALA A 142 10.39 3.62 0.84
N VAL A 143 9.67 3.02 -0.08
CA VAL A 143 9.30 3.60 -1.36
C VAL A 143 7.78 3.82 -1.40
N LEU A 144 7.37 5.06 -1.67
CA LEU A 144 6.03 5.34 -2.19
C LEU A 144 6.10 5.21 -3.72
N ARG A 145 5.64 4.07 -4.24
CA ARG A 145 5.83 3.67 -5.64
C ARG A 145 4.94 4.49 -6.57
N ASP A 146 3.65 4.54 -6.28
CA ASP A 146 2.67 5.27 -7.07
C ASP A 146 1.63 5.93 -6.15
N TRP A 147 0.93 6.91 -6.70
CA TRP A 147 -0.20 7.52 -6.03
C TRP A 147 -1.29 7.86 -7.03
N VAL A 148 -2.53 7.77 -6.58
CA VAL A 148 -3.70 8.14 -7.35
C VAL A 148 -4.61 9.03 -6.51
N ARG A 149 -5.13 10.08 -7.13
CA ARG A 149 -6.14 10.94 -6.52
C ARG A 149 -7.53 10.43 -6.85
N ILE A 150 -8.38 10.43 -5.83
CA ILE A 150 -9.83 10.27 -5.99
C ILE A 150 -10.53 11.52 -5.44
N ASP A 151 -11.56 11.98 -6.13
CA ASP A 151 -12.44 13.01 -5.59
C ASP A 151 -13.58 12.32 -4.82
N PRO A 152 -13.64 12.47 -3.48
CA PRO A 152 -14.68 11.82 -2.68
C PRO A 152 -16.09 12.37 -2.96
N ALA A 153 -16.21 13.49 -3.69
CA ALA A 153 -17.50 14.06 -4.09
C ALA A 153 -18.04 13.46 -5.41
N THR A 154 -17.24 12.69 -6.14
CA THR A 154 -17.68 12.02 -7.38
C THR A 154 -18.64 10.88 -7.06
N ASP A 155 -19.66 10.68 -7.90
CA ASP A 155 -20.59 9.56 -7.78
C ASP A 155 -19.84 8.23 -7.96
N PRO A 156 -19.91 7.27 -7.00
CA PRO A 156 -19.24 5.98 -7.11
C PRO A 156 -19.67 5.12 -8.31
N SER A 157 -20.83 5.40 -8.91
CA SER A 157 -21.34 4.71 -10.10
C SER A 157 -20.78 5.28 -11.42
N GLU A 158 -20.17 6.47 -11.38
CA GLU A 158 -19.49 7.04 -12.53
C GLU A 158 -18.25 6.23 -12.91
N ALA A 159 -17.90 6.29 -14.19
CA ALA A 159 -16.78 5.53 -14.70
C ALA A 159 -15.47 6.00 -14.02
N PRO A 160 -14.64 5.09 -13.48
CA PRO A 160 -13.41 5.47 -12.78
C PRO A 160 -12.47 6.30 -13.66
N SER A 161 -11.71 7.20 -13.04
CA SER A 161 -10.67 7.98 -13.73
C SER A 161 -9.64 7.07 -14.39
N GLU A 162 -9.01 7.53 -15.47
CA GLU A 162 -7.97 6.78 -16.16
C GLU A 162 -6.78 6.44 -15.24
N GLY A 163 -6.41 7.37 -14.36
CA GLY A 163 -5.37 7.15 -13.35
C GLY A 163 -5.69 6.00 -12.41
N LEU A 164 -6.94 5.88 -11.94
CA LEU A 164 -7.37 4.77 -11.09
C LEU A 164 -7.38 3.45 -11.85
N ARG A 165 -7.86 3.43 -13.10
CA ARG A 165 -7.82 2.22 -13.94
C ARG A 165 -6.40 1.75 -14.23
N ARG A 166 -5.47 2.68 -14.50
CA ARG A 166 -4.04 2.38 -14.66
C ARG A 166 -3.48 1.76 -13.40
N TRP A 167 -3.70 2.41 -12.25
CA TRP A 167 -3.20 1.91 -10.96
C TRP A 167 -3.73 0.50 -10.66
N VAL A 168 -5.03 0.22 -10.85
CA VAL A 168 -5.60 -1.13 -10.61
C VAL A 168 -4.95 -2.20 -11.50
N ARG A 169 -4.76 -1.92 -12.79
CA ARG A 169 -4.12 -2.87 -13.72
C ARG A 169 -2.70 -3.23 -13.29
N GLU A 170 -1.92 -2.23 -12.89
CA GLU A 170 -0.58 -2.44 -12.34
C GLU A 170 -0.62 -3.16 -10.98
N ALA A 171 -1.59 -2.79 -10.13
CA ALA A 171 -1.72 -3.33 -8.79
C ALA A 171 -1.97 -4.84 -8.82
N LEU A 172 -2.90 -5.26 -9.69
CA LEU A 172 -3.29 -6.65 -9.90
C LEU A 172 -2.38 -7.39 -10.89
N ARG A 173 -1.36 -6.71 -11.46
CA ARG A 173 -0.46 -7.27 -12.48
C ARG A 173 -1.21 -7.88 -13.68
N LEU A 174 -2.35 -7.31 -14.05
CA LEU A 174 -3.19 -7.81 -15.17
C LEU A 174 -2.47 -7.74 -16.52
N ASP A 175 -1.46 -6.86 -16.62
CA ASP A 175 -0.64 -6.66 -17.82
C ASP A 175 0.68 -7.47 -17.80
N ALA A 176 0.84 -8.44 -16.87
CA ALA A 176 2.06 -9.23 -16.74
C ALA A 176 2.24 -10.28 -17.86
N GLN A 177 2.71 -9.84 -19.03
CA GLN A 177 3.74 -10.61 -19.71
C GLN A 177 5.05 -10.53 -18.91
N PRO A 178 6.04 -11.43 -19.11
CA PRO A 178 7.40 -11.22 -18.62
C PRO A 178 8.05 -10.06 -19.40
N SER A 179 7.54 -8.86 -19.19
CA SER A 179 8.03 -7.63 -19.80
C SER A 179 9.22 -7.13 -18.99
N ALA A 180 10.28 -6.80 -19.73
CA ALA A 180 11.43 -6.01 -19.31
C ALA A 180 11.03 -4.91 -18.29
N PRO A 181 11.92 -4.55 -17.36
CA PRO A 181 11.61 -3.67 -16.23
C PRO A 181 10.75 -2.52 -16.72
N ALA A 182 9.55 -2.41 -16.13
CA ALA A 182 8.64 -1.31 -16.38
C ALA A 182 9.48 -0.04 -16.43
N SER A 183 9.36 0.71 -17.53
CA SER A 183 9.99 2.02 -17.63
C SER A 183 9.60 2.77 -16.37
N LEU A 184 10.56 2.87 -15.45
CA LEU A 184 10.50 3.79 -14.35
C LEU A 184 10.39 5.14 -15.05
N ALA A 185 9.18 5.66 -15.25
CA ALA A 185 8.98 7.07 -14.99
C ALA A 185 9.63 7.24 -13.63
N ALA A 186 10.84 7.82 -13.65
CA ALA A 186 11.84 7.62 -12.61
C ALA A 186 11.14 7.66 -11.24
N PRO A 187 11.38 6.68 -10.35
CA PRO A 187 10.83 6.78 -8.99
C PRO A 187 11.19 8.19 -8.55
N TYR A 188 10.24 9.04 -8.15
CA TYR A 188 10.42 10.49 -8.02
C TYR A 188 11.70 10.80 -7.23
N TYR A 189 12.82 10.80 -7.93
CA TYR A 189 14.16 10.88 -7.40
C TYR A 189 14.42 12.34 -7.58
N VAL A 190 14.23 13.07 -6.50
CA VAL A 190 14.68 14.45 -6.45
C VAL A 190 16.19 14.35 -6.57
N ASP A 191 16.70 14.59 -7.77
CA ASP A 191 18.12 14.63 -8.03
C ASP A 191 18.70 15.72 -7.12
N ARG A 192 19.30 15.30 -6.00
CA ARG A 192 19.87 16.23 -5.04
C ARG A 192 21.07 16.86 -5.77
N PRO A 193 21.12 18.18 -5.99
CA PRO A 193 22.37 18.79 -6.42
C PRO A 193 23.39 18.42 -5.35
N GLN A 194 24.46 17.74 -5.77
CA GLN A 194 25.63 17.49 -4.94
C GLN A 194 26.03 18.85 -4.36
N ARG A 195 25.66 19.12 -3.10
CA ARG A 195 26.17 20.29 -2.39
C ARG A 195 27.67 20.06 -2.34
N ALA A 196 28.36 20.85 -3.16
CA ALA A 196 29.77 20.78 -3.41
C ALA A 196 30.51 20.53 -2.08
N ALA A 197 31.33 19.50 -2.08
CA ALA A 197 32.42 19.34 -1.12
C ALA A 197 33.52 20.39 -1.38
N GLU A 198 33.13 21.63 -1.70
CA GLU A 198 33.99 22.79 -1.96
C GLU A 198 33.52 23.95 -1.06
N ALA A 199 33.59 23.76 0.25
CA ALA A 199 33.51 24.87 1.20
C ALA A 199 34.33 24.62 2.48
N ARG A 200 35.42 23.85 2.39
CA ARG A 200 36.39 23.71 3.49
C ARG A 200 37.85 23.53 3.07
N ARG A 201 38.19 24.02 1.87
CA ARG A 201 39.57 24.28 1.43
C ARG A 201 39.75 25.73 0.97
N VAL A 202 39.20 26.68 1.72
CA VAL A 202 39.73 28.05 1.77
C VAL A 202 39.55 28.51 3.21
N MET A 203 40.67 28.89 3.83
CA MET A 203 40.79 29.47 5.18
C MET A 203 40.85 28.47 6.36
N ASN A 204 41.97 27.73 6.42
CA ASN A 204 42.97 27.83 7.49
C ASN A 204 44.20 27.01 7.11
#